data_AF-A0A484MFC6-F1
#
_entry.id   AF-A0A484MFC6-F1
#
_cell.length_a   1.000
_cell.length_b   1.000
_cell.length_c   1.000
_cell.angle_alpha   90.00
_cell.angle_beta   90.00
_cell.angle_gamma   90.00
#
_symmetry.space_group_name_H-M   'P 1'
#
loop_
_entity.id
_entity.type
_entity.pdbx_description
1 polymer ?
#
loop_
_entity_poly.entity_id
_entity_poly.type
_entity_poly.pdbx_seq_one_letter_code
_entity_poly.pdbx_strand_id
1 'polypeptide(L)'
;MQLRKMDPMAASRTGRHLQRYNVQGCRQVVGCIPYRYRKTKQSSSSSSIHGTCPVDDLEFLLVSSQKSPRMMFPKGGWELDESLEEAALRETFEEAGIYGEVGSCLGKWFFKSKSLGVLHEGYMLPLVVLEELEEWPEKDVRQRLWVSYSEAMEACFHPWMKEALDLLVTQLRLDKGVENKNKNNNNEAIKVVEEPHHHHQQIVIEILVSGDGGGEEAATASLSIVATTTTTATHPTRTEEPRTSCSIEFLRTELNGVA
;
A
#
# COMPACT_ATOMS: atom_id res chain seq x y z
N MET A 1 4.36 1.31 -19.83
CA MET A 1 3.28 0.75 -20.67
C MET A 1 2.39 1.91 -21.11
N GLN A 2 1.91 1.92 -22.36
CA GLN A 2 0.92 2.91 -22.78
C GLN A 2 -0.41 2.61 -22.08
N LEU A 3 -0.91 3.57 -21.29
CA LEU A 3 -2.27 3.56 -20.75
C LEU A 3 -3.24 3.52 -21.95
N ARG A 4 -3.73 2.34 -22.30
CA ARG A 4 -4.90 2.25 -23.18
C ARG A 4 -6.08 2.77 -22.35
N LYS A 5 -6.58 3.96 -22.67
CA LYS A 5 -7.83 4.44 -22.10
C LYS A 5 -8.91 3.38 -22.39
N MET A 6 -9.51 2.84 -21.33
CA MET A 6 -10.66 1.95 -21.49
C MET A 6 -11.83 2.80 -22.02
N ASP A 7 -12.81 2.19 -22.68
CA ASP A 7 -13.96 2.93 -23.19
C ASP A 7 -14.92 3.23 -22.01
N PRO A 8 -15.21 4.50 -21.68
CA PRO A 8 -16.18 4.88 -20.64
C PRO A 8 -17.56 4.23 -20.81
N MET A 9 -17.93 3.87 -22.05
CA MET A 9 -19.19 3.23 -22.40
C MET A 9 -19.11 1.69 -22.42
N ALA A 10 -17.95 1.10 -22.12
CA ALA A 10 -17.83 -0.35 -21.97
C ALA A 10 -18.67 -0.82 -20.79
N ALA A 11 -19.49 -1.84 -21.00
CA ALA A 11 -20.24 -2.46 -19.92
C ALA A 11 -19.30 -3.16 -18.92
N SER A 12 -19.65 -3.12 -17.62
CA SER A 12 -18.95 -3.89 -16.59
C SER A 12 -18.92 -5.38 -16.93
N ARG A 13 -17.83 -6.07 -16.59
CA ARG A 13 -17.78 -7.52 -16.76
C ARG A 13 -18.78 -8.19 -15.82
N THR A 14 -19.43 -9.25 -16.32
CA THR A 14 -20.42 -10.01 -15.54
C THR A 14 -20.20 -11.51 -15.64
N GLY A 15 -20.68 -12.22 -14.62
CA GLY A 15 -20.54 -13.68 -14.51
C GLY A 15 -19.30 -14.11 -13.72
N ARG A 16 -19.05 -15.42 -13.72
CA ARG A 16 -17.92 -16.04 -12.98
C ARG A 16 -17.15 -17.11 -13.76
N HIS A 17 -17.47 -17.29 -15.04
CA HIS A 17 -16.94 -18.37 -15.86
C HIS A 17 -15.44 -18.21 -16.16
N LEU A 18 -14.95 -16.97 -16.25
CA LEU A 18 -13.53 -16.68 -16.41
C LEU A 18 -12.81 -16.40 -15.09
N GLN A 19 -13.49 -16.44 -13.94
CA GLN A 19 -12.86 -16.07 -12.68
C GLN A 19 -11.90 -17.14 -12.19
N ARG A 20 -10.82 -16.71 -11.55
CA ARG A 20 -9.80 -17.57 -10.99
C ARG A 20 -10.19 -18.11 -9.62
N TYR A 21 -9.81 -19.37 -9.42
CA TYR A 21 -9.96 -20.09 -8.15
C TYR A 21 -8.63 -20.77 -7.84
N ASN A 22 -8.17 -20.68 -6.59
CA ASN A 22 -6.96 -21.38 -6.17
C ASN A 22 -7.22 -22.89 -5.99
N VAL A 23 -6.18 -23.65 -5.64
CA VAL A 23 -6.27 -25.12 -5.51
C VAL A 23 -7.23 -25.59 -4.40
N GLN A 24 -7.57 -24.71 -3.44
CA GLN A 24 -8.59 -24.97 -2.42
C GLN A 24 -10.00 -24.56 -2.86
N GLY A 25 -10.19 -24.16 -4.13
CA GLY A 25 -11.47 -23.67 -4.64
C GLY A 25 -11.85 -22.28 -4.13
N CYS A 26 -10.91 -21.52 -3.56
CA CYS A 26 -11.17 -20.17 -3.09
C CYS A 26 -11.13 -19.19 -4.27
N ARG A 27 -12.19 -18.39 -4.43
CA ARG A 27 -12.24 -17.33 -5.46
C ARG A 27 -11.15 -16.30 -5.18
N GLN A 28 -10.45 -15.91 -6.24
CA GLN A 28 -9.44 -14.85 -6.19
C GLN A 28 -10.06 -13.51 -6.63
N VAL A 29 -9.80 -12.47 -5.83
CA VAL A 29 -10.28 -11.11 -6.09
C VAL A 29 -9.12 -10.13 -6.06
N VAL A 30 -9.22 -9.09 -6.86
CA VAL A 30 -8.20 -8.05 -6.97
C VAL A 30 -8.87 -6.70 -6.83
N GLY A 31 -8.19 -5.78 -6.15
CA GLY A 31 -8.62 -4.41 -5.98
C GLY A 31 -7.49 -3.41 -5.99
N CYS A 32 -7.85 -2.14 -6.02
CA CYS A 32 -6.93 -1.04 -5.83
C CYS A 32 -7.27 -0.22 -4.59
N ILE A 33 -6.27 0.47 -4.04
CA ILE A 33 -6.44 1.61 -3.15
C ILE A 33 -6.16 2.87 -3.98
N PRO A 34 -7.18 3.54 -4.55
CA PRO A 34 -6.98 4.74 -5.33
C PRO A 34 -6.69 5.91 -4.40
N TYR A 35 -5.62 6.64 -4.68
CA TYR A 35 -5.23 7.80 -3.88
C TYR A 35 -4.70 8.93 -4.76
N ARG A 36 -4.77 10.16 -4.22
CA ARG A 36 -4.15 11.35 -4.80
C ARG A 36 -3.79 12.34 -3.71
N TYR A 37 -2.98 13.32 -4.07
CA TYR A 37 -2.69 14.47 -3.19
C TYR A 37 -3.84 15.47 -3.24
N ARG A 38 -4.28 15.91 -2.07
CA ARG A 38 -5.24 17.01 -1.91
C ARG A 38 -4.65 18.26 -2.54
N LYS A 39 -5.42 18.95 -3.38
CA LYS A 39 -5.08 20.30 -3.84
C LYS A 39 -5.25 21.25 -2.66
N THR A 40 -4.17 21.55 -1.93
CA THR A 40 -4.20 22.63 -0.94
C THR A 40 -4.44 23.93 -1.70
N LYS A 41 -5.59 24.58 -1.47
CA LYS A 41 -5.77 25.95 -1.92
C LYS A 41 -4.67 26.75 -1.20
N GLN A 42 -3.85 27.45 -1.96
CA GLN A 42 -2.93 28.46 -1.42
C GLN A 42 -3.78 29.57 -0.79
N SER A 43 -4.29 29.32 0.41
CA SER A 43 -4.79 30.36 1.30
C SER A 43 -3.67 30.61 2.28
N SER A 44 -2.83 31.57 1.91
CA SER A 44 -2.25 32.60 2.78
C SER A 44 -2.29 32.33 4.29
N SER A 45 -1.10 32.36 4.88
CA SER A 45 -0.83 32.72 6.28
C SER A 45 -1.52 31.85 7.34
N SER A 46 -0.95 30.68 7.59
CA SER A 46 -0.75 30.21 8.97
C SER A 46 0.45 29.28 8.95
N SER A 47 1.55 29.80 9.48
CA SER A 47 2.74 29.04 9.82
C SER A 47 2.35 27.93 10.79
N SER A 48 2.04 26.74 10.28
CA SER A 48 1.98 25.56 11.13
C SER A 48 3.41 25.21 11.50
N ILE A 49 3.80 25.57 12.72
CA ILE A 49 5.03 25.20 13.44
C ILE A 49 5.04 23.67 13.77
N HIS A 50 4.27 22.88 13.04
CA HIS A 50 4.22 21.43 13.14
C HIS A 50 4.19 20.87 11.73
N GLY A 51 5.27 20.18 11.33
CA GLY A 51 5.38 19.57 10.01
C GLY A 51 4.21 18.62 9.82
N THR A 52 3.28 18.97 8.93
CA THR A 52 2.15 18.12 8.56
C THR A 52 2.71 16.79 8.04
N CYS A 53 2.17 15.68 8.51
CA CYS A 53 2.67 14.40 8.04
C CYS A 53 2.25 14.26 6.57
N PRO A 54 3.11 13.78 5.66
CA PRO A 54 2.81 13.76 4.23
C PRO A 54 1.59 12.90 3.82
N VAL A 55 0.99 12.22 4.79
CA VAL A 55 -0.22 11.40 4.68
C VAL A 55 -1.48 12.25 4.88
N ASP A 56 -1.40 13.34 5.63
CA ASP A 56 -2.53 14.27 5.83
C ASP A 56 -2.89 15.01 4.53
N ASP A 57 -1.92 15.10 3.62
CA ASP A 57 -2.09 15.63 2.27
C ASP A 57 -2.66 14.60 1.28
N LEU A 58 -2.87 13.35 1.69
CA LEU A 58 -3.45 12.31 0.85
C LEU A 58 -4.97 12.21 1.06
N GLU A 59 -5.66 11.97 -0.04
CA GLU A 59 -7.04 11.49 -0.03
C GLU A 59 -7.14 10.16 -0.79
N PHE A 60 -8.04 9.32 -0.31
CA PHE A 60 -8.28 7.97 -0.78
C PHE A 60 -9.72 7.84 -1.23
N LEU A 61 -9.95 7.08 -2.31
CA LEU A 61 -11.29 6.85 -2.83
C LEU A 61 -11.87 5.54 -2.32
N LEU A 62 -13.03 5.63 -1.70
CA LEU A 62 -13.91 4.50 -1.41
C LEU A 62 -15.11 4.50 -2.35
N VAL A 63 -15.64 3.31 -2.58
CA VAL A 63 -16.93 3.08 -3.25
C VAL A 63 -17.90 2.36 -2.33
N SER A 64 -19.20 2.62 -2.50
CA SER A 64 -20.23 1.83 -1.83
C SER A 64 -20.26 0.41 -2.40
N SER A 65 -20.78 -0.56 -1.65
CA SER A 65 -21.22 -1.81 -2.27
C SER A 65 -22.51 -1.61 -3.07
N GLN A 66 -22.74 -2.43 -4.10
CA GLN A 66 -23.98 -2.35 -4.90
C GLN A 66 -25.28 -2.56 -4.09
N LYS A 67 -25.22 -3.32 -2.99
CA LYS A 67 -26.42 -3.78 -2.25
C LYS A 67 -26.56 -3.19 -0.84
N SER A 68 -25.61 -2.35 -0.40
CA SER A 68 -25.62 -1.77 0.94
C SER A 68 -24.77 -0.50 1.00
N PRO A 69 -25.02 0.42 1.94
CA PRO A 69 -24.26 1.67 2.06
C PRO A 69 -22.84 1.46 2.63
N ARG A 70 -22.39 0.22 2.81
CA ARG A 70 -21.04 -0.08 3.30
C ARG A 70 -20.01 0.38 2.28
N MET A 71 -19.02 1.15 2.75
CA MET A 71 -17.92 1.66 1.94
C MET A 71 -16.74 0.68 1.93
N MET A 72 -16.02 0.62 0.81
CA MET A 72 -14.84 -0.24 0.63
C MET A 72 -13.99 0.27 -0.53
N PHE A 73 -12.80 -0.29 -0.67
CA PHE A 73 -12.00 -0.09 -1.88
C PHE A 73 -12.58 -0.89 -3.06
N PRO A 74 -12.43 -0.38 -4.30
CA PRO A 74 -12.91 -1.05 -5.50
C PRO A 74 -12.20 -2.38 -5.70
N LYS A 75 -12.97 -3.43 -6.01
CA LYS A 75 -12.45 -4.80 -6.21
C LYS A 75 -13.48 -5.78 -6.74
N GLY A 76 -13.05 -6.63 -7.65
CA GLY A 76 -13.85 -7.74 -8.16
C GLY A 76 -13.04 -8.96 -8.55
N GLY A 77 -13.57 -9.75 -9.48
CA GLY A 77 -13.02 -11.07 -9.77
C GLY A 77 -11.78 -10.96 -10.64
N TRP A 78 -10.72 -11.68 -10.31
CA TRP A 78 -9.59 -11.82 -11.23
C TRP A 78 -9.92 -12.83 -12.31
N GLU A 79 -9.90 -12.41 -13.57
CA GLU A 79 -10.22 -13.27 -14.71
C GLU A 79 -8.98 -13.93 -15.34
N LEU A 80 -9.21 -15.00 -16.11
CA LEU A 80 -8.16 -15.84 -16.71
C LEU A 80 -7.39 -15.15 -17.84
N ASP A 81 -8.00 -14.15 -18.48
CA ASP A 81 -7.52 -13.45 -19.67
C ASP A 81 -6.79 -12.14 -19.37
N GLU A 82 -6.52 -11.85 -18.09
CA GLU A 82 -5.91 -10.61 -17.62
C GLU A 82 -4.83 -10.85 -16.57
N SER A 83 -3.85 -9.94 -16.51
CA SER A 83 -2.88 -9.84 -15.42
C SER A 83 -3.54 -9.36 -14.12
N LEU A 84 -2.78 -9.42 -13.02
CA LEU A 84 -3.25 -8.90 -11.73
C LEU A 84 -3.51 -7.37 -11.81
N GLU A 85 -2.59 -6.65 -12.44
CA GLU A 85 -2.62 -5.21 -12.65
C GLU A 85 -3.77 -4.80 -13.58
N GLU A 86 -3.95 -5.54 -14.68
CA GLU A 86 -5.05 -5.33 -15.63
C GLU A 86 -6.41 -5.53 -14.95
N ALA A 87 -6.57 -6.57 -14.14
CA ALA A 87 -7.76 -6.80 -13.33
C ALA A 87 -8.02 -5.66 -12.35
N ALA A 88 -6.99 -5.22 -11.63
CA ALA A 88 -7.11 -4.14 -10.64
C ALA A 88 -7.55 -2.82 -11.28
N LEU A 89 -6.95 -2.47 -12.43
CA LEU A 89 -7.31 -1.29 -13.23
C LEU A 89 -8.74 -1.39 -13.76
N ARG A 90 -9.13 -2.54 -14.33
CA ARG A 90 -10.47 -2.77 -14.85
C ARG A 90 -11.52 -2.62 -13.76
N GLU A 91 -11.37 -3.32 -12.64
CA GLU A 91 -12.33 -3.28 -11.52
C GLU A 91 -12.45 -1.86 -10.93
N THR A 92 -11.33 -1.13 -10.86
CA THR A 92 -11.34 0.26 -10.38
C THR A 92 -12.02 1.21 -11.37
N PHE A 93 -11.84 0.99 -12.66
CA PHE A 93 -12.57 1.72 -13.70
C PHE A 93 -14.06 1.40 -13.67
N GLU A 94 -14.46 0.12 -13.63
CA GLU A 94 -15.85 -0.30 -13.62
C GLU A 94 -16.60 0.20 -12.38
N GLU A 95 -16.02 0.02 -11.18
CA GLU A 95 -16.69 0.38 -9.92
C GLU A 95 -16.62 1.88 -9.58
N ALA A 96 -15.57 2.59 -10.04
CA ALA A 96 -15.28 3.96 -9.60
C ALA A 96 -15.01 4.99 -10.71
N GLY A 97 -14.88 4.58 -11.97
CA GLY A 97 -14.59 5.49 -13.08
C GLY A 97 -13.22 6.15 -12.96
N ILE A 98 -12.23 5.46 -12.40
CA ILE A 98 -10.89 5.99 -12.15
C ILE A 98 -9.88 5.41 -13.13
N TYR A 99 -9.07 6.29 -13.72
CA TYR A 99 -7.80 5.92 -14.36
C TYR A 99 -6.62 6.38 -13.53
N GLY A 100 -5.56 5.57 -13.58
CA GLY A 100 -4.35 5.87 -12.86
C GLY A 100 -3.22 4.93 -13.19
N GLU A 101 -2.12 5.14 -12.47
CA GLU A 101 -0.96 4.27 -12.50
C GLU A 101 -1.02 3.31 -11.31
N VAL A 102 -1.04 2.03 -11.62
CA VAL A 102 -1.04 0.96 -10.61
C VAL A 102 0.39 0.62 -10.21
N GLY A 103 0.65 0.52 -8.92
CA GLY A 103 1.93 0.07 -8.39
C GLY A 103 1.95 -1.43 -8.08
N SER A 104 3.06 -1.89 -7.48
CA SER A 104 3.24 -3.27 -7.09
C SER A 104 2.20 -3.73 -6.04
N CYS A 105 1.84 -5.01 -6.10
CA CYS A 105 0.92 -5.61 -5.14
C CYS A 105 1.40 -5.42 -3.69
N LEU A 106 0.54 -4.84 -2.84
CA LEU A 106 0.82 -4.57 -1.43
C LEU A 106 0.88 -5.86 -0.62
N GLY A 107 0.11 -6.86 -1.03
CA GLY A 107 0.03 -8.12 -0.33
C GLY A 107 -1.16 -8.96 -0.73
N LYS A 108 -1.34 -10.02 0.06
CA LYS A 108 -2.42 -10.98 -0.10
C LYS A 108 -3.11 -11.18 1.25
N TRP A 109 -4.43 -11.20 1.22
CA TRP A 109 -5.28 -11.44 2.38
C TRP A 109 -6.26 -12.57 2.13
N PHE A 110 -6.67 -13.22 3.21
CA PHE A 110 -7.75 -14.20 3.18
C PHE A 110 -8.95 -13.65 3.94
N PHE A 111 -10.13 -13.73 3.34
CA PHE A 111 -11.35 -13.21 3.97
C PHE A 111 -12.55 -14.09 3.67
N LYS A 112 -13.53 -14.11 4.57
CA LYS A 112 -14.74 -14.94 4.39
C LYS A 112 -15.66 -14.33 3.34
N SER A 113 -16.14 -15.18 2.43
CA SER A 113 -17.20 -14.82 1.50
C SER A 113 -18.51 -14.49 2.24
N LYS A 114 -19.36 -13.68 1.61
CA LYS A 114 -20.67 -13.32 2.16
C LYS A 114 -21.64 -14.50 2.27
N SER A 115 -21.45 -15.55 1.48
CA SER A 115 -22.54 -16.50 1.21
C SER A 115 -22.37 -17.92 1.74
N LEU A 116 -21.18 -18.46 2.03
CA LEU A 116 -21.06 -19.90 2.35
C LEU A 116 -19.90 -20.26 3.29
N GLY A 117 -19.34 -19.30 4.03
CA GLY A 117 -18.18 -19.56 4.90
C GLY A 117 -16.88 -19.91 4.15
N VAL A 118 -16.92 -19.95 2.82
CA VAL A 118 -15.76 -20.17 1.94
C VAL A 118 -14.81 -18.97 2.05
N LEU A 119 -13.52 -19.25 2.22
CA LEU A 119 -12.46 -18.25 2.24
C LEU A 119 -12.19 -17.79 0.80
N HIS A 120 -12.01 -16.49 0.61
CA HIS A 120 -11.56 -15.88 -0.63
C HIS A 120 -10.15 -15.34 -0.44
N GLU A 121 -9.43 -15.22 -1.55
CA GLU A 121 -8.08 -14.66 -1.62
C GLU A 121 -8.18 -13.27 -2.25
N GLY A 122 -7.71 -12.24 -1.55
CA GLY A 122 -7.75 -10.85 -1.98
C GLY A 122 -6.36 -10.28 -2.18
N TYR A 123 -6.16 -9.56 -3.28
CA TYR A 123 -4.95 -8.81 -3.58
C TYR A 123 -5.29 -7.32 -3.67
N MET A 124 -4.46 -6.45 -3.08
CA MET A 124 -4.62 -5.00 -3.17
C MET A 124 -3.38 -4.38 -3.77
N LEU A 125 -3.60 -3.50 -4.75
CA LEU A 125 -2.55 -2.72 -5.40
C LEU A 125 -2.77 -1.22 -5.10
N PRO A 126 -1.72 -0.41 -4.96
CA PRO A 126 -1.90 1.03 -4.88
C PRO A 126 -2.21 1.58 -6.28
N LEU A 127 -3.04 2.62 -6.36
CA LEU A 127 -3.33 3.29 -7.62
C LEU A 127 -3.25 4.80 -7.46
N VAL A 128 -2.29 5.41 -8.15
CA VAL A 128 -2.18 6.87 -8.23
C VAL A 128 -3.21 7.37 -9.23
N VAL A 129 -4.21 8.13 -8.76
CA VAL A 129 -5.28 8.62 -9.63
C VAL A 129 -4.77 9.72 -10.55
N LEU A 130 -4.95 9.52 -11.86
CA LEU A 130 -4.64 10.49 -12.90
C LEU A 130 -5.90 11.16 -13.46
N GLU A 131 -7.01 10.42 -13.57
CA GLU A 131 -8.27 10.91 -14.13
C GLU A 131 -9.45 10.28 -13.39
N GLU A 132 -10.45 11.11 -13.09
CA GLU A 132 -11.73 10.70 -12.49
C GLU A 132 -12.84 11.07 -13.48
N LEU A 133 -13.55 10.07 -13.99
CA LEU A 133 -14.61 10.25 -14.97
C LEU A 133 -15.92 10.68 -14.32
N GLU A 134 -16.72 11.44 -15.06
CA GLU A 134 -18.09 11.83 -14.68
C GLU A 134 -19.10 10.71 -14.95
N GLU A 135 -18.90 9.95 -16.03
CA GLU A 135 -19.72 8.79 -16.40
C GLU A 135 -18.84 7.53 -16.40
N TRP A 136 -19.33 6.44 -15.81
CA TRP A 136 -18.61 5.17 -15.70
C TRP A 136 -19.58 4.00 -15.54
N PRO A 137 -19.13 2.75 -15.75
CA PRO A 137 -20.02 1.60 -15.92
C PRO A 137 -20.96 1.31 -14.74
N GLU A 138 -20.51 1.42 -13.49
CA GLU A 138 -21.33 1.17 -12.29
C GLU A 138 -21.87 2.45 -11.61
N LYS A 139 -21.89 3.60 -12.30
CA LYS A 139 -22.29 4.89 -11.71
C LYS A 139 -23.62 4.89 -10.98
N ASP A 140 -24.61 4.22 -11.56
CA ASP A 140 -25.98 4.23 -11.00
C ASP A 140 -26.14 3.28 -9.80
N VAL A 141 -25.16 2.40 -9.55
CA VAL A 141 -25.21 1.39 -8.48
C VAL A 141 -24.09 1.54 -7.45
N ARG A 142 -23.20 2.52 -7.63
CA ARG A 142 -22.07 2.82 -6.73
C ARG A 142 -22.06 4.30 -6.39
N GLN A 143 -21.69 4.62 -5.16
CA GLN A 143 -21.37 5.98 -4.73
C GLN A 143 -19.89 6.08 -4.44
N ARG A 144 -19.28 7.24 -4.77
CA ARG A 144 -17.88 7.55 -4.52
C ARG A 144 -17.73 8.42 -3.27
N LEU A 145 -16.65 8.20 -2.53
CA LEU A 145 -16.30 9.00 -1.37
C LEU A 145 -14.79 9.18 -1.30
N TRP A 146 -14.34 10.42 -1.49
CA TRP A 146 -12.96 10.82 -1.21
C TRP A 146 -12.82 11.19 0.26
N VAL A 147 -11.84 10.58 0.93
CA VAL A 147 -11.63 10.70 2.38
C VAL A 147 -10.15 10.75 2.72
N SER A 148 -9.81 11.39 3.83
CA SER A 148 -8.49 11.28 4.43
C SER A 148 -8.18 9.86 4.89
N TYR A 149 -6.92 9.59 5.25
CA TYR A 149 -6.51 8.30 5.83
C TYR A 149 -7.38 7.91 7.05
N SER A 150 -7.56 8.82 8.01
CA SER A 150 -8.33 8.53 9.24
C SER A 150 -9.78 8.18 8.91
N GLU A 151 -10.42 8.97 8.06
CA GLU A 151 -11.80 8.74 7.64
C GLU A 151 -11.93 7.43 6.83
N ALA A 152 -10.94 7.09 6.00
CA ALA A 152 -10.93 5.82 5.28
C ALA A 152 -10.82 4.62 6.24
N MET A 153 -10.00 4.73 7.28
CA MET A 153 -9.86 3.73 8.33
C MET A 153 -11.15 3.56 9.14
N GLU A 154 -11.97 4.59 9.29
CA GLU A 154 -13.28 4.50 9.94
C GLU A 154 -14.34 3.93 9.00
N ALA A 155 -14.47 4.49 7.80
CA ALA A 155 -15.55 4.21 6.86
C ALA A 155 -15.40 2.87 6.12
N CYS A 156 -14.17 2.41 5.86
CA CYS A 156 -13.95 1.16 5.15
C CYS A 156 -14.49 -0.03 5.95
N PHE A 157 -15.36 -0.83 5.34
CA PHE A 157 -16.05 -1.89 6.07
C PHE A 157 -15.18 -3.12 6.35
N HIS A 158 -14.22 -3.42 5.48
CA HIS A 158 -13.47 -4.67 5.53
C HIS A 158 -12.12 -4.49 6.26
N PRO A 159 -11.86 -5.19 7.38
CA PRO A 159 -10.61 -5.04 8.13
C PRO A 159 -9.35 -5.32 7.29
N TRP A 160 -9.37 -6.35 6.45
CA TRP A 160 -8.24 -6.70 5.59
C TRP A 160 -7.88 -5.61 4.57
N MET A 161 -8.85 -4.78 4.17
CA MET A 161 -8.61 -3.61 3.32
C MET A 161 -8.00 -2.44 4.08
N LYS A 162 -8.32 -2.31 5.39
CA LYS A 162 -7.68 -1.33 6.27
C LYS A 162 -6.21 -1.68 6.49
N GLU A 163 -5.91 -2.96 6.70
CA GLU A 163 -4.52 -3.44 6.77
C GLU A 163 -3.76 -3.13 5.48
N ALA A 164 -4.38 -3.32 4.31
CA ALA A 164 -3.77 -2.95 3.03
C ALA A 164 -3.52 -1.43 2.91
N LEU A 165 -4.44 -0.59 3.41
CA LEU A 165 -4.26 0.86 3.45
C LEU A 165 -3.09 1.26 4.36
N ASP A 166 -2.99 0.67 5.55
CA ASP A 166 -1.88 0.93 6.48
C ASP A 166 -0.53 0.57 5.86
N LEU A 167 -0.45 -0.55 5.14
CA LEU A 167 0.75 -0.94 4.42
C LEU A 167 1.13 0.08 3.35
N LEU A 168 0.17 0.52 2.53
CA LEU A 168 0.42 1.56 1.52
C LEU A 168 0.92 2.85 2.16
N VAL A 169 0.23 3.33 3.18
CA VAL A 169 0.61 4.57 3.88
C VAL A 169 2.01 4.46 4.49
N THR A 170 2.36 3.30 5.02
CA THR A 170 3.70 3.02 5.55
C THR A 170 4.75 3.07 4.44
N GLN A 171 4.52 2.44 3.29
CA GLN A 171 5.42 2.48 2.14
C GLN A 171 5.65 3.92 1.65
N LEU A 172 4.56 4.70 1.49
CA LEU A 172 4.65 6.10 1.03
C LEU A 172 5.42 7.01 2.01
N ARG A 173 5.36 6.73 3.32
CA ARG A 173 6.15 7.45 4.33
C ARG A 173 7.64 7.12 4.21
N LEU A 174 7.99 5.86 3.98
CA LEU A 174 9.38 5.42 3.86
C LEU A 174 10.04 5.98 2.60
N ASP A 175 9.34 5.97 1.46
CA ASP A 175 9.87 6.48 0.19
C ASP A 175 10.25 7.96 0.28
N LYS A 176 9.40 8.79 0.92
CA LYS A 176 9.71 10.21 1.19
C LYS A 176 10.88 10.39 2.16
N GLY A 177 11.02 9.49 3.14
CA GLY A 177 12.16 9.48 4.05
C GLY A 177 13.48 9.27 3.32
N VAL A 178 13.51 8.38 2.32
CA VAL A 178 14.67 8.14 1.45
C VAL A 178 14.97 9.34 0.57
N GLU A 179 13.95 9.92 -0.09
CA GLU A 179 14.13 11.11 -0.92
C GLU A 179 14.69 12.30 -0.13
N ASN A 180 14.22 12.53 1.09
CA ASN A 180 14.68 13.63 1.94
C ASN A 180 16.12 13.40 2.44
N LYS A 181 16.51 12.17 2.77
CA LYS A 181 17.91 11.83 3.11
C LYS A 181 18.85 12.06 1.92
N ASN A 182 18.46 11.64 0.71
CA ASN A 182 19.27 11.84 -0.49
C ASN A 182 19.44 13.33 -0.85
N LYS A 183 18.42 14.16 -0.62
CA LYS A 183 18.53 15.63 -0.80
C LYS A 183 19.45 16.29 0.23
N ASN A 184 19.43 15.83 1.48
CA ASN A 184 20.29 16.37 2.54
C ASN A 184 21.76 15.92 2.40
N ASN A 185 22.01 14.72 1.87
CA ASN A 185 23.37 14.21 1.65
C ASN A 185 24.11 14.89 0.48
N ASN A 186 23.42 15.66 -0.38
CA ASN A 186 24.05 16.38 -1.50
C ASN A 186 24.75 17.70 -1.08
N ASN A 187 24.74 18.06 0.21
CA ASN A 187 25.39 19.26 0.73
C ASN A 187 26.67 19.00 1.57
N GLU A 188 27.11 17.74 1.71
CA GLU A 188 28.42 17.44 2.32
C GLU A 188 29.26 16.62 1.34
N ALA A 189 30.33 17.25 0.83
CA ALA A 189 31.35 16.57 0.05
C ALA A 189 32.12 15.59 0.95
N ILE A 190 31.61 14.36 1.08
CA ILE A 190 32.32 13.28 1.75
C ILE A 190 33.18 12.57 0.70
N LYS A 191 34.50 12.77 0.77
CA LYS A 191 35.49 11.94 0.09
C LYS A 191 35.39 10.52 0.65
N VAL A 192 34.75 9.62 -0.08
CA VAL A 192 34.81 8.18 0.19
C VAL A 192 36.14 7.67 -0.36
N VAL A 193 37.04 7.28 0.52
CA VAL A 193 38.18 6.42 0.17
C VAL A 193 37.64 5.00 0.14
N GLU A 194 37.52 4.42 -1.05
CA GLU A 194 37.18 3.00 -1.22
C GLU A 194 38.37 2.12 -0.81
N GLU A 195 38.13 1.15 0.07
CA GLU A 195 38.98 -0.04 0.22
C GLU A 195 38.07 -1.29 0.20
N PRO A 196 38.52 -2.43 -0.36
CA PRO A 196 37.63 -3.36 -1.04
C PRO A 196 37.29 -4.64 -0.25
N HIS A 197 36.15 -5.22 -0.62
CA HIS A 197 35.70 -6.63 -0.45
C HIS A 197 35.32 -7.16 0.95
N HIS A 198 34.00 -7.25 1.25
CA HIS A 198 33.29 -8.55 1.35
C HIS A 198 31.76 -8.40 1.42
N HIS A 199 31.06 -9.40 0.87
CA HIS A 199 29.64 -9.38 0.45
C HIS A 199 28.64 -9.63 1.61
N HIS A 200 28.59 -8.74 2.60
CA HIS A 200 27.58 -8.80 3.66
C HIS A 200 27.03 -7.39 3.95
N GLN A 201 25.76 -7.14 3.62
CA GLN A 201 25.09 -5.91 4.01
C GLN A 201 24.19 -6.19 5.21
N GLN A 202 24.59 -5.65 6.36
CA GLN A 202 23.78 -5.64 7.57
C GLN A 202 23.17 -4.24 7.71
N ILE A 203 21.84 -4.17 7.78
CA ILE A 203 21.13 -2.91 8.01
C ILE A 203 20.61 -2.94 9.45
N VAL A 204 21.10 -2.01 10.27
CA VAL A 204 20.64 -1.80 11.64
C VAL A 204 19.68 -0.61 11.63
N ILE A 205 18.44 -0.83 12.07
CA ILE A 205 17.44 0.23 12.21
C ILE A 205 17.17 0.43 13.70
N GLU A 206 17.49 1.62 14.22
CA GLU A 206 17.15 2.03 15.58
C GLU A 206 15.81 2.78 15.57
N ILE A 207 14.85 2.32 16.36
CA ILE A 207 13.55 2.97 16.55
C ILE A 207 13.49 3.50 17.98
N LEU A 208 13.43 4.83 18.11
CA LEU A 208 13.19 5.52 19.37
C LEU A 208 11.68 5.67 19.59
N VAL A 209 11.17 5.12 20.69
CA VAL A 209 9.76 5.26 21.08
C VAL A 209 9.69 6.15 22.32
N SER A 210 9.06 7.31 22.19
CA SER A 210 8.78 8.22 23.31
C SER A 210 7.32 8.06 23.74
N GLY A 211 7.09 7.73 25.01
CA GLY A 211 5.76 7.69 25.59
C GLY A 211 5.28 9.09 25.99
N ASP A 212 4.04 9.45 25.63
CA ASP A 212 3.40 10.69 26.07
C ASP A 212 2.87 10.53 27.51
N GLY A 213 3.78 10.69 28.47
CA GLY A 213 3.47 10.75 29.89
C GLY A 213 3.41 12.22 30.34
N GLY A 214 2.21 12.73 30.58
CA GLY A 214 2.02 14.02 31.24
C GLY A 214 2.52 13.98 32.69
N GLY A 215 3.70 14.55 32.92
CA GLY A 215 4.34 14.69 34.25
C GLY A 215 5.80 14.25 34.24
N GLU A 216 6.67 15.01 34.89
CA GLU A 216 8.15 14.91 34.92
C GLU A 216 8.72 13.48 35.04
N GLU A 217 8.89 12.79 33.89
CA GLU A 217 10.04 11.97 33.47
C GLU A 217 9.62 11.14 32.23
N ALA A 218 10.10 11.50 31.04
CA ALA A 218 9.85 10.72 29.83
C ALA A 218 10.80 9.52 29.78
N ALA A 219 10.29 8.31 30.06
CA ALA A 219 11.04 7.08 29.84
C ALA A 219 11.24 6.85 28.33
N THR A 220 12.49 6.83 27.87
CA THR A 220 12.86 6.49 26.49
C THR A 220 13.21 5.01 26.40
N ALA A 221 12.54 4.26 25.53
CA ALA A 221 12.93 2.91 25.17
C ALA A 221 13.48 2.88 23.73
N SER A 222 14.62 2.21 23.55
CA SER A 222 15.23 1.98 22.23
C SER A 222 15.04 0.53 21.82
N LEU A 223 14.46 0.31 20.65
CA LEU A 223 14.35 -1.01 20.03
C LEU A 223 15.25 -1.07 18.79
N SER A 224 16.16 -2.04 18.75
CA SER A 224 17.07 -2.26 17.62
C SER A 224 16.59 -3.44 16.80
N ILE A 225 16.32 -3.21 15.50
CA ILE A 225 15.99 -4.29 14.55
C ILE A 225 17.20 -4.50 13.65
N VAL A 226 17.69 -5.74 13.60
CA VAL A 226 18.77 -6.16 12.72
C VAL A 226 18.13 -6.97 11.59
N ALA A 227 18.16 -6.42 10.38
CA ALA A 227 17.75 -7.15 9.19
C ALA A 227 19.00 -7.66 8.46
N THR A 228 19.05 -8.97 8.25
CA THR A 228 20.17 -9.62 7.54
C THR A 228 19.64 -10.13 6.21
N THR A 229 20.25 -9.67 5.12
CA THR A 229 19.93 -10.21 3.78
C THR A 229 21.06 -11.12 3.33
N THR A 230 20.70 -12.34 2.95
CA THR A 230 21.66 -13.30 2.40
C THR A 230 21.27 -13.58 0.97
N THR A 231 22.15 -13.22 0.04
CA THR A 231 22.03 -13.58 -1.37
C THR A 231 22.97 -14.75 -1.63
N THR A 232 22.42 -15.94 -1.86
CA THR A 232 23.21 -17.10 -2.30
C THR A 232 23.35 -17.07 -3.81
N ALA A 233 24.58 -16.87 -4.29
CA ALA A 233 24.90 -17.04 -5.70
C ALA A 233 24.85 -18.54 -6.05
N THR A 234 24.02 -18.92 -7.02
CA THR A 234 24.00 -20.28 -7.58
C THR A 234 25.10 -20.42 -8.64
N HIS A 235 25.79 -21.56 -8.62
CA HIS A 235 26.84 -21.92 -9.58
C HIS A 235 26.28 -21.93 -11.03
N PRO A 236 27.07 -21.57 -12.06
CA PRO A 236 26.57 -21.14 -13.37
C PRO A 236 26.14 -22.27 -14.32
N THR A 237 25.60 -23.39 -13.81
CA THR A 237 25.20 -24.54 -14.65
C THR A 237 23.73 -24.93 -14.55
N ARG A 238 22.88 -24.12 -13.91
CA ARG A 238 21.44 -24.38 -13.84
C ARG A 238 20.62 -23.09 -13.92
N THR A 239 19.66 -23.07 -14.84
CA THR A 239 18.69 -21.97 -15.08
C THR A 239 17.67 -21.89 -13.94
N GLU A 240 18.08 -21.47 -12.76
CA GLU A 240 17.17 -21.03 -11.69
C GLU A 240 17.51 -19.59 -11.30
N GLU A 241 16.48 -18.74 -11.19
CA GLU A 241 16.63 -17.34 -10.76
C GLU A 241 17.13 -17.24 -9.32
N PRO A 242 17.96 -16.23 -8.99
CA PRO A 242 18.49 -16.05 -7.65
C PRO A 242 17.38 -15.86 -6.62
N ARG A 243 17.43 -16.62 -5.52
CA ARG A 243 16.47 -16.48 -4.43
C ARG A 243 17.06 -15.56 -3.36
N THR A 244 16.43 -14.41 -3.16
CA THR A 244 16.74 -13.54 -2.03
C THR A 244 15.90 -13.98 -0.83
N SER A 245 16.56 -14.26 0.30
CA SER A 245 15.89 -14.55 1.57
C SER A 245 16.17 -13.41 2.55
N CYS A 246 15.12 -12.90 3.18
CA CYS A 246 15.22 -11.90 4.25
C CYS A 246 14.70 -12.51 5.55
N SER A 247 15.52 -12.47 6.58
CA SER A 247 15.15 -12.90 7.94
C SER A 247 15.16 -11.69 8.86
N ILE A 248 14.08 -11.50 9.60
CA ILE A 248 13.95 -10.43 10.61
C ILE A 248 14.03 -11.10 11.99
N GLU A 249 15.06 -10.78 12.77
CA GLU A 249 15.12 -11.14 14.18
C GLU A 249 14.83 -9.91 15.05
N PHE A 250 13.86 -10.05 15.95
CA PHE A 250 13.55 -9.03 16.95
C PHE A 250 14.47 -9.22 18.16
N LEU A 251 15.46 -8.34 18.33
CA LEU A 251 16.25 -8.29 19.56
C LEU A 251 15.50 -7.43 20.58
N ARG A 252 15.12 -8.04 21.71
CA ARG A 252 14.42 -7.36 22.80
C ARG A 252 15.47 -6.73 23.72
N THR A 253 15.53 -5.40 23.79
CA THR A 253 16.41 -4.68 24.72
C THR A 253 15.74 -4.51 26.09
N GLU A 254 16.51 -4.70 27.16
CA GLU A 254 16.06 -4.51 28.55
C GLU A 254 15.76 -3.04 28.87
N LEU A 255 14.74 -2.82 29.71
CA LEU A 255 14.40 -1.50 30.23
C LEU A 255 15.40 -1.12 31.32
N ASN A 256 16.24 -0.12 31.08
CA ASN A 256 17.01 0.52 32.15
C ASN A 256 16.07 1.42 32.96
N GLY A 257 15.56 0.91 34.07
CA GLY A 257 14.97 1.74 35.12
C GLY A 257 16.07 2.49 35.86
N VAL A 258 16.03 3.82 35.83
CA VAL A 258 16.79 4.65 36.78
C VAL A 258 15.88 4.80 38.01
N ALA A 259 16.42 4.45 39.18
CA ALA A 259 15.77 4.60 40.48
C ALA A 259 15.99 6.01 41.05
#